data_AF-A0A7C9NP66-F1
#
_entry.id   AF-A0A7C9NP66-F1
#
_cell.length_a   1.000
_cell.length_b   1.000
_cell.length_c   1.000
_cell.angle_alpha   90.00
_cell.angle_beta   90.00
_cell.angle_gamma   90.00
#
_symmetry.space_group_name_H-M   'P 1'
#
loop_
_entity.id
_entity.type
_entity.pdbx_description
1 polymer ?
#
loop_
_entity_poly.entity_id
_entity_poly.type
_entity_poly.pdbx_seq_one_letter_code
_entity_poly.pdbx_strand_id
1 'polypeptide(L)'
;MDAMLKRLHLTHPLHFVVGLTLWCIWFIAVYGGHAVACEAFAPAPEQGVFTLLNGGLLIVSIVTTGLLLLLTWGCYVVAKQHQGRDRFNAVVSAGLYLFSAFSVVFVALPIIGVPPCL
;
A
#
# COMPACT_ATOMS: atom_id res chain seq x y z
N MET A 1 20.92 2.91 2.91
CA MET A 1 19.86 2.94 1.87
C MET A 1 20.40 2.58 0.48
N ASP A 2 21.57 3.10 0.07
CA ASP A 2 22.16 2.82 -1.26
C ASP A 2 22.41 1.34 -1.55
N ALA A 3 22.83 0.54 -0.56
CA ALA A 3 23.05 -0.90 -0.75
C ALA A 3 21.75 -1.69 -1.03
N MET A 4 20.62 -1.23 -0.48
CA MET A 4 19.31 -1.84 -0.70
C MET A 4 18.73 -1.42 -2.06
N LEU A 5 18.86 -0.13 -2.41
CA LEU A 5 18.48 0.42 -3.72
C LEU A 5 19.24 -0.25 -4.87
N LYS A 6 20.54 -0.51 -4.67
CA LYS A 6 21.41 -1.18 -5.67
C LYS A 6 21.09 -2.67 -5.83
N ARG A 7 20.62 -3.35 -4.78
CA ARG A 7 20.16 -4.74 -4.84
C ARG A 7 18.78 -4.90 -5.47
N LEU A 8 17.90 -3.91 -5.34
CA LEU A 8 16.53 -4.02 -5.81
C LEU A 8 16.37 -3.79 -7.33
N HIS A 9 17.42 -3.36 -8.03
CA HIS A 9 17.43 -3.16 -9.49
C HIS A 9 16.18 -2.42 -10.00
N LEU A 10 15.90 -1.26 -9.40
CA LEU A 10 14.71 -0.41 -9.61
C LEU A 10 14.49 0.12 -11.03
N THR A 11 15.38 -0.22 -11.96
CA THR A 11 15.28 0.04 -13.40
C THR A 11 14.61 -1.13 -14.17
N HIS A 12 14.38 -2.26 -13.50
CA HIS A 12 13.80 -3.45 -14.09
C HIS A 12 12.29 -3.26 -14.34
N PRO A 13 11.77 -3.61 -15.54
CA PRO A 13 10.36 -3.40 -15.91
C PRO A 13 9.36 -4.16 -15.02
N LEU A 14 9.82 -5.14 -14.25
CA LEU A 14 8.99 -5.87 -13.29
C LEU A 14 8.38 -4.95 -12.22
N HIS A 15 9.02 -3.82 -11.90
CA HIS A 15 8.47 -2.81 -10.99
C HIS A 15 7.15 -2.19 -11.47
N PHE A 16 6.82 -2.28 -12.77
CA PHE A 16 5.51 -1.86 -13.29
C PHE A 16 4.36 -2.66 -12.68
N VAL A 17 4.57 -3.95 -12.39
CA VAL A 17 3.50 -4.84 -11.93
C VAL A 17 3.52 -4.98 -10.41
N VAL A 18 4.66 -4.73 -9.77
CA VAL A 18 4.83 -4.89 -8.32
C VAL A 18 3.93 -3.93 -7.54
N GLY A 19 3.80 -2.66 -7.97
CA GLY A 19 2.93 -1.70 -7.29
C GLY A 19 1.48 -2.17 -7.24
N LEU A 20 0.96 -2.59 -8.40
CA LEU A 20 -0.39 -3.15 -8.51
C LEU A 20 -0.54 -4.46 -7.73
N THR A 21 0.47 -5.33 -7.75
CA THR A 21 0.43 -6.62 -7.04
C THR A 21 0.37 -6.41 -5.53
N LEU A 22 1.21 -5.52 -4.98
CA LEU A 22 1.19 -5.17 -3.55
C LEU A 22 -0.15 -4.54 -3.16
N TRP A 23 -0.70 -3.69 -4.02
CA TRP A 23 -2.02 -3.12 -3.82
C TRP A 23 -3.12 -4.19 -3.80
N CYS A 24 -3.12 -5.15 -4.74
CA CYS A 24 -4.08 -6.25 -4.77
C CYS A 24 -3.97 -7.13 -3.51
N ILE A 25 -2.76 -7.45 -3.06
CA ILE A 25 -2.55 -8.23 -1.83
C ILE A 25 -3.13 -7.49 -0.63
N TRP A 26 -2.85 -6.19 -0.51
CA TRP A 26 -3.41 -5.35 0.54
C TRP A 26 -4.94 -5.29 0.46
N PHE A 27 -5.50 -5.12 -0.73
CA PHE A 27 -6.94 -5.06 -0.96
C PHE A 27 -7.63 -6.35 -0.48
N ILE A 28 -7.10 -7.52 -0.86
CA ILE A 28 -7.62 -8.82 -0.42
C ILE A 28 -7.52 -8.97 1.10
N ALA A 29 -6.39 -8.58 1.68
CA ALA A 29 -6.18 -8.67 3.12
C ALA A 29 -7.15 -7.77 3.91
N VAL A 30 -7.35 -6.53 3.48
CA VAL A 30 -8.22 -5.57 4.15
C VAL A 30 -9.69 -5.95 3.97
N TYR A 31 -10.17 -6.11 2.74
CA TYR A 31 -11.59 -6.40 2.50
C TYR A 31 -11.98 -7.82 2.91
N GLY A 32 -11.15 -8.81 2.54
CA GLY A 32 -11.39 -10.20 2.90
C GLY A 32 -11.23 -10.43 4.40
N GLY A 33 -10.17 -9.88 5.00
CA GLY A 33 -9.95 -9.97 6.45
C GLY A 33 -11.06 -9.29 7.24
N HIS A 34 -11.53 -8.12 6.78
CA HIS A 34 -12.67 -7.43 7.38
C HIS A 34 -13.97 -8.24 7.29
N ALA A 35 -14.29 -8.80 6.12
CA ALA A 35 -15.48 -9.64 5.94
C ALA A 35 -15.47 -10.87 6.86
N VAL A 36 -14.36 -11.62 6.89
CA VAL A 36 -14.19 -12.79 7.75
C VAL A 36 -14.25 -12.41 9.23
N ALA A 37 -13.61 -11.30 9.62
CA ALA A 37 -13.62 -10.85 11.01
C ALA A 37 -15.00 -10.38 11.47
N CYS A 38 -15.77 -9.72 10.61
CA CYS A 38 -17.15 -9.34 10.92
C CYS A 38 -18.07 -10.56 11.06
N GLU A 39 -17.89 -11.62 10.27
CA GLU A 39 -18.67 -12.84 10.41
C GLU A 39 -18.27 -13.66 11.65
N ALA A 40 -16.96 -13.83 11.89
CA ALA A 40 -16.47 -14.68 12.96
C ALA A 40 -16.52 -14.01 14.35
N PHE A 41 -16.38 -12.69 14.42
CA PHE A 41 -16.25 -11.92 15.66
C PHE A 41 -17.06 -10.62 15.61
N ALA A 42 -18.32 -10.70 15.14
CA ALA A 42 -19.24 -9.56 15.09
C ALA A 42 -19.17 -8.75 16.40
N PRO A 43 -18.52 -7.57 16.39
CA PRO A 43 -18.40 -6.75 17.58
C PRO A 43 -19.77 -6.22 17.95
N ALA A 44 -20.08 -6.13 19.24
CA ALA A 44 -21.32 -5.50 19.68
C ALA A 44 -21.38 -4.07 19.10
N PRO A 45 -22.53 -3.63 18.55
CA PRO A 45 -22.67 -2.33 17.86
C PRO A 45 -22.33 -1.12 18.75
N GLU A 46 -22.19 -1.36 20.05
CA GLU A 46 -21.85 -0.40 21.11
C GLU A 46 -20.36 -0.06 21.16
N GLN A 47 -19.48 -0.87 20.55
CA GLN A 47 -18.02 -0.65 20.56
C GLN A 47 -17.55 0.49 19.62
N GLY A 48 -18.45 1.08 18.83
CA GLY A 48 -18.15 2.23 17.98
C GLY A 48 -17.04 1.95 16.95
N VAL A 49 -16.33 3.00 16.55
CA VAL A 49 -15.33 2.94 15.45
C VAL A 49 -13.95 2.42 15.92
N PHE A 50 -13.67 2.46 17.22
CA PHE A 50 -12.36 2.08 17.78
C PHE A 50 -12.32 0.62 18.24
N THR A 51 -12.43 -0.31 17.29
CA THR A 51 -12.23 -1.74 17.56
C THR A 51 -10.80 -2.17 17.26
N LEU A 52 -10.37 -3.29 17.85
CA LEU A 52 -9.08 -3.92 17.53
C LEU A 52 -8.98 -4.26 16.03
N LEU A 53 -10.11 -4.56 15.39
CA LEU A 53 -10.22 -4.80 13.96
C LEU A 53 -9.87 -3.55 13.15
N ASN A 54 -10.53 -2.41 13.41
CA ASN A 54 -10.23 -1.15 12.73
C ASN A 54 -8.79 -0.68 12.99
N GLY A 55 -8.29 -0.84 14.23
CA GLY A 55 -6.89 -0.56 14.55
C GLY A 55 -5.91 -1.41 13.74
N GLY A 56 -6.16 -2.73 13.63
CA GLY A 56 -5.35 -3.64 12.83
C GLY A 56 -5.36 -3.30 11.33
N LEU A 57 -6.54 -3.04 10.78
CA LEU A 57 -6.69 -2.65 9.37
C LEU A 57 -6.02 -1.31 9.06
N LEU A 58 -6.10 -0.34 9.99
CA LEU A 58 -5.41 0.93 9.86
C LEU A 58 -3.88 0.75 9.89
N ILE A 59 -3.35 -0.09 10.80
CA ILE A 59 -1.91 -0.39 10.87
C ILE A 59 -1.43 -1.04 9.57
N VAL A 60 -2.15 -2.04 9.06
CA VAL A 60 -1.81 -2.71 7.78
C VAL A 60 -1.80 -1.70 6.63
N SER A 61 -2.75 -0.76 6.62
CA SER A 61 -2.84 0.30 5.61
C SER A 61 -1.70 1.31 5.72
N ILE A 62 -1.32 1.71 6.94
CA ILE A 62 -0.17 2.60 7.18
C ILE A 62 1.13 1.94 6.74
N VAL A 63 1.36 0.67 7.12
CA VAL A 63 2.56 -0.08 6.75
C VAL A 63 2.66 -0.22 5.22
N THR A 64 1.55 -0.56 4.56
CA THR A 64 1.51 -0.70 3.10
C THR A 64 1.76 0.63 2.40
N THR A 65 1.13 1.71 2.87
CA THR A 65 1.36 3.06 2.33
C THR A 65 2.82 3.48 2.50
N GLY A 66 3.39 3.26 3.68
CA GLY A 66 4.80 3.56 3.97
C GLY A 66 5.75 2.79 3.05
N LEU A 67 5.50 1.49 2.86
CA LEU A 67 6.29 0.67 1.94
C LEU A 67 6.23 1.20 0.50
N LEU A 68 5.04 1.52 0.00
CA LEU A 68 4.84 2.05 -1.36
C LEU A 68 5.50 3.43 -1.54
N LEU A 69 5.44 4.31 -0.53
CA LEU A 69 6.11 5.61 -0.56
C LEU A 69 7.63 5.48 -0.52
N LEU A 70 8.17 4.54 0.26
CA LEU A 70 9.61 4.24 0.29
C LEU A 70 10.09 3.72 -1.08
N LEU A 71 9.31 2.85 -1.73
CA LEU A 71 9.60 2.37 -3.09
C LEU A 71 9.51 3.50 -4.12
N THR A 72 8.50 4.37 -4.02
CA THR A 72 8.36 5.57 -4.86
C THR A 72 9.59 6.47 -4.74
N TRP A 73 10.02 6.75 -3.51
CA TRP A 73 11.21 7.54 -3.24
C TRP A 73 12.47 6.89 -3.80
N GLY A 74 12.62 5.57 -3.63
CA GLY A 74 13.74 4.82 -4.19
C GLY A 74 13.81 4.90 -5.71
N CYS A 75 12.68 4.69 -6.40
CA CYS A 75 12.59 4.85 -7.86
C CYS A 75 12.91 6.29 -8.29
N TYR A 76 12.45 7.31 -7.54
CA TYR A 76 12.72 8.71 -7.85
C TYR A 76 14.21 9.08 -7.71
N VAL A 77 14.88 8.58 -6.67
CA VAL A 77 16.34 8.78 -6.48
C VAL A 77 17.13 8.12 -7.62
N VAL A 78 16.80 6.88 -7.96
CA VAL A 78 17.46 6.15 -9.06
C VAL A 78 17.19 6.81 -10.42
N ALA A 79 15.96 7.31 -10.65
CA ALA A 79 15.62 8.05 -11.86
C ALA A 79 16.47 9.31 -12.09
N LYS A 80 16.96 9.95 -11.01
CA LYS A 80 17.89 11.10 -11.11
C LYS A 80 19.31 10.69 -11.49
N GLN A 81 19.70 9.45 -11.21
CA GLN A 81 21.07 8.95 -11.44
C GLN A 81 21.25 8.33 -12.84
N HIS A 82 20.17 7.93 -13.50
CA HIS A 82 20.19 7.29 -14.82
C HIS A 82 19.63 8.20 -15.93
N GLN A 83 19.95 7.89 -17.18
CA GLN A 83 19.44 8.58 -18.38
C GLN A 83 18.81 7.58 -19.35
N GLY A 84 17.96 8.07 -20.26
CA GLY A 84 17.32 7.23 -21.29
C GLY A 84 16.27 6.25 -20.73
N ARG A 85 16.30 5.00 -21.21
CA ARG A 85 15.28 3.97 -20.92
C ARG A 85 15.15 3.65 -19.43
N ASP A 86 16.26 3.64 -18.71
CA ASP A 86 16.28 3.30 -17.28
C ASP A 86 15.61 4.37 -16.43
N ARG A 87 15.78 5.65 -16.80
CA ARG A 87 15.06 6.77 -16.18
C ARG A 87 13.56 6.69 -16.45
N PHE A 88 13.16 6.37 -17.67
CA PHE A 88 11.74 6.21 -18.01
C PHE A 88 11.10 5.09 -17.17
N ASN A 89 11.74 3.92 -17.10
CA ASN A 89 11.25 2.80 -16.29
C ASN A 89 11.12 3.17 -14.81
N ALA A 90 12.13 3.86 -14.25
CA ALA A 90 12.12 4.28 -12.86
C ALA A 90 11.03 5.33 -12.57
N VAL A 91 10.82 6.32 -13.45
CA VAL A 91 9.77 7.34 -13.29
C VAL A 91 8.36 6.74 -13.39
N VAL A 92 8.12 5.88 -14.37
CA VAL A 92 6.82 5.22 -14.53
C VAL A 92 6.53 4.30 -13.34
N SER A 93 7.53 3.55 -12.87
CA SER A 93 7.39 2.72 -11.67
C SER A 93 7.10 3.56 -10.42
N ALA A 94 7.77 4.71 -10.24
CA ALA A 94 7.49 5.64 -9.15
C ALA A 94 6.03 6.14 -9.21
N GLY A 95 5.53 6.49 -10.40
CA GLY A 95 4.14 6.89 -10.61
C GLY A 95 3.15 5.81 -10.21
N LEU A 96 3.41 4.54 -10.58
CA LEU A 96 2.56 3.41 -10.23
C LEU A 96 2.55 3.11 -8.73
N TYR A 97 3.71 3.21 -8.06
CA TYR A 97 3.78 3.07 -6.60
C TYR A 97 3.04 4.21 -5.88
N LEU A 98 3.17 5.45 -6.36
CA LEU A 98 2.48 6.60 -5.79
C LEU A 98 0.95 6.48 -5.97
N PHE A 99 0.51 6.08 -7.16
CA PHE A 99 -0.91 5.84 -7.43
C PHE A 99 -1.47 4.75 -6.51
N SER A 100 -0.74 3.64 -6.36
CA SER A 100 -1.11 2.54 -5.46
C SER A 100 -1.20 3.02 -4.01
N ALA A 101 -0.23 3.83 -3.54
CA ALA A 101 -0.25 4.39 -2.19
C ALA A 101 -1.46 5.32 -1.97
N PHE A 102 -1.76 6.16 -2.96
CA PHE A 102 -2.93 7.04 -2.91
C PHE A 102 -4.23 6.24 -2.85
N SER A 103 -4.35 5.17 -3.64
CA SER A 103 -5.49 4.26 -3.58
C SER A 103 -5.64 3.61 -2.20
N VAL A 104 -4.56 3.16 -1.56
CA VAL A 104 -4.60 2.62 -0.18
C VAL A 104 -5.17 3.65 0.79
N VAL A 105 -4.64 4.88 0.78
CA VAL A 105 -5.09 5.95 1.69
C VAL A 105 -6.55 6.29 1.47
N PHE A 106 -6.97 6.42 0.21
CA PHE A 106 -8.35 6.74 -0.15
C PHE A 106 -9.32 5.65 0.30
N VAL A 107 -8.96 4.39 0.09
CA VAL A 107 -9.79 3.23 0.47
C VAL A 107 -9.79 2.99 1.98
N ALA A 108 -8.71 3.34 2.69
CA ALA A 108 -8.63 3.23 4.14
C ALA A 108 -9.36 4.37 4.88
N LEU A 109 -9.68 5.48 4.20
CA LEU A 109 -10.39 6.63 4.77
C LEU A 109 -11.71 6.27 5.50
N PRO A 110 -12.63 5.44 4.94
CA PRO A 110 -13.86 5.05 5.61
C PRO A 110 -13.65 4.27 6.93
N ILE A 111 -12.50 3.62 7.12
CA ILE A 111 -12.18 2.88 8.37
C ILE A 111 -12.18 3.81 9.59
N ILE A 112 -11.89 5.11 9.39
CA ILE A 112 -11.82 6.12 10.46
C ILE A 112 -13.21 6.68 10.80
N GLY A 113 -14.18 6.60 9.88
CA GLY A 113 -15.48 7.26 10.02
C GLY A 113 -16.68 6.34 10.20
N VAL A 114 -16.55 5.06 9.88
CA VAL A 114 -17.67 4.10 9.84
C VAL A 114 -17.39 2.93 10.79
N PRO A 115 -18.38 2.46 11.58
CA PRO A 115 -18.24 1.23 12.32
C PRO A 115 -17.91 0.05 11.38
N PRO A 116 -17.06 -0.89 11.82
CA PRO A 116 -16.54 -1.93 10.94
C PRO A 116 -17.66 -2.83 10.40
N CYS A 117 -18.58 -3.27 11.25
CA CYS A 117 -19.65 -4.16 10.83
C CYS A 117 -20.98 -3.39 10.87
N LEU A 118 -21.71 -3.43 9.76
CA LEU A 118 -23.12 -3.00 9.67
C LEU A 118 -24.04 -4.19 9.83
#